data_AF-A0A0X3AMI3-F1
#
_entry.id   AF-A0A0X3AMI3-F1
#
_cell.length_a   1.000
_cell.length_b   1.000
_cell.length_c   1.000
_cell.angle_alpha   90.00
_cell.angle_beta   90.00
_cell.angle_gamma   90.00
#
_symmetry.space_group_name_H-M   'P 1'
#
loop_
_entity.id
_entity.type
_entity.pdbx_description
1 polymer ?
#
loop_
_entity_poly.entity_id
_entity_poly.type
_entity_poly.pdbx_seq_one_letter_code
_entity_poly.pdbx_strand_id
1 'polypeptide(L)'
;MVGVDNHPGSPNADKTTDHFMVIVGMGNDSVGKYFLFHDNAMGNKNVGASNENRLYCKCKEYKLEGVADKRNTYFSSDAGYKKYTVSQIRKSKRK
;
A
#
# COMPACT_ATOMS: atom_id res chain seq x y z
N MET A 1 -5.55 -8.08 5.67
CA MET A 1 -4.42 -7.11 5.67
C MET A 1 -3.55 -7.41 4.48
N VAL A 2 -2.88 -6.40 3.92
CA VAL A 2 -1.94 -6.60 2.81
C VAL A 2 -0.55 -6.19 3.25
N GLY A 3 0.44 -7.00 2.89
CA GLY A 3 1.85 -6.69 3.01
C GLY A 3 2.30 -5.96 1.75
N VAL A 4 3.11 -4.92 1.92
CA VAL A 4 3.69 -4.15 0.82
C VAL A 4 5.20 -4.08 0.94
N ASP A 5 5.85 -4.10 -0.21
CA ASP A 5 7.22 -3.66 -0.42
C ASP A 5 7.19 -2.17 -0.74
N ASN A 6 8.00 -1.38 -0.03
CA ASN A 6 8.16 0.05 -0.26
C ASN A 6 9.61 0.48 -0.50
N HIS A 7 10.58 -0.44 -0.51
CA HIS A 7 11.97 -0.17 -0.90
C HIS A 7 12.74 -1.44 -1.24
N PRO A 8 13.82 -1.38 -2.06
CA PRO A 8 14.62 -2.56 -2.36
C PRO A 8 15.25 -3.15 -1.10
N GLY A 9 15.06 -4.46 -0.92
CA GLY A 9 15.66 -5.22 0.17
C GLY A 9 14.90 -5.05 1.49
N SER A 10 14.13 -6.06 1.87
CA SER A 10 13.40 -6.05 3.13
C SER A 10 14.25 -6.56 4.29
N PRO A 11 14.24 -5.90 5.47
CA PRO A 11 14.87 -6.42 6.69
C PRO A 11 14.09 -7.60 7.29
N ASN A 12 12.86 -7.83 6.84
CA ASN A 12 12.01 -8.89 7.36
C ASN A 12 12.45 -10.26 6.82
N ALA A 13 12.22 -11.31 7.61
CA ALA A 13 12.68 -12.66 7.31
C ALA A 13 12.16 -13.24 5.98
N ASP A 14 11.01 -12.75 5.51
CA ASP A 14 10.43 -13.11 4.21
C ASP A 14 11.08 -12.39 3.03
N LYS A 15 11.99 -11.43 3.29
CA LYS A 15 12.73 -10.60 2.34
C LYS A 15 11.85 -9.86 1.32
N THR A 16 10.56 -9.74 1.59
CA THR A 16 9.56 -9.31 0.58
C THR A 16 8.49 -8.36 1.12
N THR A 17 8.30 -8.27 2.43
CA THR A 17 7.29 -7.37 3.01
C THR A 17 7.95 -6.41 3.98
N ASP A 18 7.81 -5.10 3.79
CA ASP A 18 8.35 -4.09 4.70
C ASP A 18 7.30 -3.53 5.65
N HIS A 19 6.05 -3.51 5.19
CA HIS A 19 4.96 -2.85 5.90
C HIS A 19 3.62 -3.58 5.69
N PHE A 20 2.70 -3.42 6.64
CA PHE A 20 1.34 -3.93 6.52
C PHE A 20 0.33 -2.79 6.57
N MET A 21 -0.64 -2.82 5.66
CA MET A 21 -1.74 -1.88 5.62
C MET A 21 -3.10 -2.59 5.54
N VAL A 22 -4.17 -1.83 5.75
CA VAL A 22 -5.54 -2.33 5.78
C VAL A 22 -6.29 -1.84 4.57
N ILE A 23 -6.79 -2.76 3.74
CA ILE A 23 -7.73 -2.42 2.67
C ILE A 23 -9.10 -2.15 3.28
N VAL A 24 -9.70 -1.02 2.94
CA VAL A 24 -10.97 -0.54 3.52
C VAL A 24 -12.07 -0.32 2.50
N GLY A 25 -11.74 -0.33 1.21
CA GLY A 25 -12.72 -0.12 0.16
C GLY A 25 -12.15 -0.38 -1.22
N MET A 26 -13.01 -0.25 -2.23
CA MET A 26 -12.69 -0.41 -3.63
C MET A 26 -13.40 0.67 -4.45
N GLY A 27 -12.79 1.06 -5.57
CA GLY A 27 -13.34 2.08 -6.45
C GLY A 27 -12.79 1.98 -7.86
N ASN A 28 -13.23 2.92 -8.69
CA ASN A 28 -12.75 3.07 -10.06
C ASN A 28 -12.69 4.57 -10.40
N ASP A 29 -11.63 4.98 -11.07
CA ASP A 29 -11.49 6.33 -11.65
C ASP A 29 -10.95 6.24 -13.09
N SER A 30 -10.51 7.37 -13.64
CA SER A 30 -9.93 7.43 -14.99
C SER A 30 -8.58 6.71 -15.12
N VAL A 31 -7.87 6.44 -14.01
CA VAL A 31 -6.63 5.64 -13.98
C VAL A 31 -6.96 4.16 -13.95
N GLY A 32 -8.03 3.77 -13.25
CA GLY A 32 -8.62 2.45 -13.30
C GLY A 32 -9.19 1.98 -11.98
N LYS A 33 -9.28 0.65 -11.82
CA LYS A 33 -9.79 0.02 -10.59
C LYS A 33 -8.73 0.07 -9.50
N TYR A 34 -9.14 0.45 -8.29
CA TYR A 34 -8.25 0.56 -7.14
C TYR A 34 -8.88 0.03 -5.85
N PHE A 35 -8.01 -0.25 -4.89
CA PHE A 35 -8.36 -0.44 -3.48
C PHE A 35 -7.95 0.78 -2.68
N LEU A 36 -8.79 1.18 -1.73
CA LEU A 36 -8.45 2.16 -0.70
C LEU A 36 -7.76 1.47 0.46
N PHE A 37 -6.72 2.11 1.00
CA PHE A 37 -6.02 1.58 2.17
C PHE A 37 -5.84 2.61 3.29
N HIS A 38 -5.80 2.12 4.52
CA HIS A 38 -5.32 2.86 5.67
C HIS A 38 -3.88 2.48 5.99
N ASP A 39 -3.03 3.48 6.10
CA ASP A 39 -1.63 3.35 6.51
C ASP A 39 -1.49 3.65 8.01
N ASN A 40 -1.15 2.62 8.79
CA ASN A 40 -1.00 2.70 10.24
C ASN A 40 0.39 3.22 10.67
N ALA A 41 1.31 3.47 9.75
CA ALA A 41 2.57 4.14 10.07
C ALA A 41 2.39 5.67 10.23
N MET A 42 1.25 6.22 9.79
CA MET A 42 0.94 7.62 9.91
C MET A 42 0.20 7.94 11.20
N GLY A 43 0.80 8.77 12.08
CA GLY A 43 0.13 9.30 13.26
C GLY A 43 -0.99 10.30 12.93
N ASN A 44 -0.90 10.98 11.78
CA ASN A 44 -1.96 11.87 11.31
C ASN A 44 -3.03 11.09 10.54
N LYS A 45 -4.21 10.94 11.15
CA LYS A 45 -5.37 10.24 10.56
C LYS A 45 -5.76 10.75 9.18
N ASN A 46 -5.69 12.05 8.92
CA ASN A 46 -6.11 12.62 7.63
C ASN A 46 -5.14 12.27 6.48
N VAL A 47 -3.94 11.79 6.81
CA VAL A 47 -2.95 11.30 5.85
C VAL A 47 -3.02 9.77 5.78
N GLY A 48 -3.02 9.09 6.93
CA GLY A 48 -3.11 7.63 7.00
C GLY A 48 -4.42 7.05 6.47
N ALA A 49 -5.52 7.79 6.56
CA ALA A 49 -6.85 7.42 6.06
C ALA A 49 -7.32 8.28 4.88
N SER A 50 -6.37 8.90 4.15
CA SER A 50 -6.69 9.75 3.00
C SER A 50 -7.31 8.94 1.86
N ASN A 51 -8.26 9.54 1.13
CA ASN A 51 -8.81 8.96 -0.11
C ASN A 51 -7.79 8.91 -1.26
N GLU A 52 -6.63 9.54 -1.09
CA GLU A 52 -5.50 9.45 -2.03
C GLU A 52 -4.65 8.19 -1.80
N ASN A 53 -4.87 7.46 -0.70
CA ASN A 53 -4.22 6.18 -0.44
C ASN A 53 -4.85 5.09 -1.30
N ARG A 54 -4.30 4.89 -2.50
CA ARG A 54 -4.86 3.98 -3.52
C ARG A 54 -3.83 2.96 -4.00
N LEU A 55 -4.25 1.70 -4.08
CA LEU A 55 -3.54 0.61 -4.76
C LEU A 55 -4.32 0.24 -6.03
N TYR A 56 -3.75 0.54 -7.20
CA TYR A 56 -4.34 0.25 -8.50
C TYR A 56 -4.03 -1.17 -8.96
N CYS A 57 -5.01 -1.80 -9.63
CA CYS A 57 -4.80 -3.08 -10.28
C CYS A 57 -4.12 -2.90 -11.64
N LYS A 58 -2.84 -3.28 -11.70
CA LYS A 58 -2.15 -3.55 -12.95
C LYS A 58 -2.41 -5.00 -13.35
N CYS A 59 -3.66 -5.30 -13.68
CA CYS A 59 -4.12 -6.67 -13.82
C CYS A 59 -3.40 -7.45 -14.94
N LYS A 60 -2.92 -6.77 -15.99
CA LYS A 60 -2.10 -7.37 -17.06
C LYS A 60 -0.75 -7.90 -16.56
N GLU A 61 -0.20 -7.28 -15.52
CA GLU A 61 1.07 -7.65 -14.89
C GLU A 61 0.86 -8.50 -13.62
N TYR A 62 -0.40 -8.81 -13.28
CA TYR A 62 -0.78 -9.48 -12.04
C TYR A 62 -0.28 -8.77 -10.77
N LYS A 63 -0.28 -7.43 -10.78
CA LYS A 63 0.22 -6.59 -9.68
C LYS A 63 -0.84 -5.66 -9.11
N LEU A 64 -0.71 -5.39 -7.82
CA LEU A 64 -1.32 -4.24 -7.16
C LEU A 64 -0.21 -3.29 -6.76
N GLU A 65 -0.25 -2.06 -7.26
CA GLU A 65 0.72 -1.02 -6.92
C GLU A 65 0.05 0.32 -6.68
N GLY A 66 0.68 1.19 -5.90
CA GLY A 66 0.09 2.50 -5.66
C GLY A 66 0.93 3.39 -4.77
N VAL A 67 0.33 4.52 -4.39
CA VAL A 67 0.97 5.55 -3.58
C VAL A 67 0.07 5.92 -2.42
N ALA A 68 0.67 6.38 -1.33
CA ALA A 68 -0.06 7.08 -0.30
C ALA A 68 -0.22 8.57 -0.65
N ASP A 69 -1.03 9.25 0.15
CA ASP A 69 -1.09 10.71 0.23
C ASP A 69 0.32 11.29 0.27
N LYS A 70 0.57 12.34 -0.53
CA LYS A 70 1.87 13.00 -0.66
C LYS A 70 2.46 13.54 0.66
N ARG A 71 1.63 13.70 1.70
CA ARG A 71 2.05 14.14 3.04
C ARG A 71 2.49 12.96 3.92
N ASN A 72 2.38 11.72 3.42
CA ASN A 72 2.84 10.54 4.12
C ASN A 72 4.38 10.57 4.18
N THR A 73 4.92 10.68 5.39
CA THR A 73 6.37 10.77 5.63
C THR A 73 7.01 9.40 5.90
N TYR A 74 6.21 8.36 6.14
CA TYR A 74 6.71 6.98 6.22
C TYR A 74 7.13 6.48 4.83
N PHE A 75 6.37 6.91 3.83
CA PHE A 75 6.71 6.74 2.44
C PHE A 75 7.76 7.78 2.01
N SER A 76 9.05 7.45 2.14
CA SER A 76 10.12 8.35 1.70
C SER A 76 10.18 8.43 0.17
N SER A 77 9.84 9.59 -0.39
CA SER A 77 9.98 9.89 -1.83
C SER A 77 11.43 10.03 -2.31
N ASP A 78 12.40 10.06 -1.38
CA ASP A 78 13.81 10.40 -1.67
C ASP A 78 14.66 9.21 -2.16
N ALA A 79 14.21 7.96 -1.98
CA ALA A 79 15.02 6.77 -2.27
C ALA A 79 14.81 6.16 -3.69
N GLY A 80 14.15 6.87 -4.61
CA GLY A 80 13.88 6.35 -5.96
C GLY A 80 12.78 5.27 -6.03
N TYR A 81 12.34 4.74 -4.89
CA TYR A 81 11.17 3.87 -4.77
C TYR A 81 9.95 4.70 -4.42
N LYS A 82 9.07 4.91 -5.40
CA LYS A 82 7.91 5.83 -5.30
C LYS A 82 6.56 5.13 -5.21
N LYS A 83 6.53 3.80 -4.97
CA LYS A 83 5.29 3.02 -4.92
C LYS A 83 5.34 1.94 -3.87
N TYR A 84 4.18 1.65 -3.30
CA TYR A 84 3.90 0.39 -2.62
C TYR A 84 3.58 -0.67 -3.66
N THR A 85 4.20 -1.84 -3.56
CA THR A 85 3.81 -3.03 -4.33
C THR A 85 3.32 -4.10 -3.37
N VAL A 86 2.12 -4.64 -3.58
CA VAL A 86 1.59 -5.70 -2.71
C VAL A 86 2.41 -6.97 -2.90
N SER A 87 3.03 -7.43 -1.81
CA SER A 87 3.81 -8.67 -1.76
C SER A 87 3.07 -9.81 -1.08
N GLN A 88 2.11 -9.51 -0.19
CA GLN A 88 1.35 -10.52 0.55
C GLN A 88 -0.12 -10.13 0.76
N ILE A 89 -1.00 -11.13 0.75
CA ILE A 89 -2.41 -11.00 1.15
C ILE A 89 -2.66 -11.92 2.34
N ARG A 90 -2.96 -11.33 3.50
CA ARG A 90 -3.27 -12.08 4.73
C ARG A 90 -4.77 -12.10 4.97
N LYS A 91 -5.35 -13.30 4.94
CA LYS A 91 -6.75 -13.56 5.27
C LYS A 91 -7.00 -13.25 6.75
N SER A 92 -8.16 -12.68 7.06
CA SER A 92 -8.64 -12.60 8.43
C SER A 92 -8.87 -14.00 8.99
N LYS A 93 -8.44 -14.23 10.22
CA LYS A 93 -8.83 -15.44 10.95
C LYS A 93 -10.32 -15.34 11.28
N ARG A 94 -11.09 -16.38 10.97
CA ARG A 94 -12.45 -16.50 11.51
C ARG A 94 -12.32 -16.65 13.03
N LYS A 95 -13.14 -15.92 13.77
CA LYS A 95 -13.33 -16.16 15.20
C LYS A 95 -14.09 -17.46 15.38
#